data_AF-A0A2N0G121-F1
#
_entry.id   AF-A0A2N0G121-F1
#
_cell.length_a   1.000
_cell.length_b   1.000
_cell.length_c   1.000
_cell.angle_alpha   90.00
_cell.angle_beta   90.00
_cell.angle_gamma   90.00
#
_symmetry.space_group_name_H-M   'P 1'
#
loop_
_entity.id
_entity.type
_entity.pdbx_description
1 polymer ?
#
loop_
_entity_poly.entity_id
_entity_poly.type
_entity_poly.pdbx_seq_one_letter_code
_entity_poly.pdbx_strand_id
1 'polypeptide(L)'
;MKQHLRILLLYILTLAIFSCKEENSEKKKLITISGKLISSESKIVYLKMIDNFDYLTDNYIVDSTLVSSNGHFEFKIEHLPSNLLSLSTKNYQPASYIVLRQAPDKYYYGSCARFFASEPTLYLSNTDSVNIEWFDNKGLDSIVHKTSVGKNQNIMRNYYSNISDNVAGDLDRENPLDSQIAWNNVLKDQQEDLISFDISGIKDANSFENYMYSEIVLNNLNGYLNWYEDVYFDKVNSAIESQRKTGLYNQIFTTYIDHLWNPNSFEYYKFTERFVNYHMNLKNKSFKAYYKPSMEKREIAEKILTGKNRERYLSILDRQIKNVL
;
A
#
# COMPACT_ATOMS: atom_id res chain seq x y z
N MET A 1 45.85 -52.83 -28.44
CA MET A 1 44.62 -52.94 -27.61
C MET A 1 44.48 -51.82 -26.56
N LYS A 2 45.52 -51.45 -25.79
CA LYS A 2 45.44 -50.38 -24.76
C LYS A 2 45.22 -48.95 -25.28
N GLN A 3 45.61 -48.65 -26.53
CA GLN A 3 45.52 -47.30 -27.10
C GLN A 3 44.10 -46.96 -27.62
N HIS A 4 43.41 -47.93 -28.21
CA HIS A 4 42.02 -47.77 -28.63
C HIS A 4 41.05 -47.63 -27.44
N LEU A 5 41.33 -48.31 -26.32
CA LEU A 5 40.54 -48.17 -25.10
C LEU A 5 40.66 -46.75 -24.47
N ARG A 6 41.85 -46.13 -24.55
CA ARG A 6 42.08 -44.76 -24.09
C ARG A 6 41.39 -43.71 -24.97
N ILE A 7 41.36 -43.92 -26.29
CA ILE A 7 40.67 -43.03 -27.23
C ILE A 7 39.15 -43.14 -27.05
N LEU A 8 38.63 -44.35 -26.82
CA LEU A 8 37.21 -44.58 -26.56
C LEU A 8 36.77 -43.93 -25.23
N LEU A 9 37.59 -44.04 -24.18
CA LEU A 9 37.35 -43.38 -22.89
C LEU A 9 37.38 -41.86 -22.99
N LEU A 10 38.29 -41.29 -23.80
CA LEU A 10 38.31 -39.84 -24.05
C LEU A 10 37.05 -39.39 -24.80
N TYR A 11 36.60 -40.16 -25.80
CA TYR A 11 35.39 -39.84 -26.57
C TYR A 11 34.12 -39.87 -25.69
N ILE A 12 34.00 -40.86 -24.81
CA ILE A 12 32.88 -40.98 -23.85
C ILE A 12 32.93 -39.84 -22.82
N LEU A 13 34.12 -39.44 -22.33
CA LEU A 13 34.26 -38.28 -21.45
C LEU A 13 33.88 -36.97 -22.17
N THR A 14 34.29 -36.77 -23.42
CA THR A 14 33.93 -35.56 -24.18
C THR A 14 32.44 -35.51 -24.54
N LEU A 15 31.80 -36.66 -24.80
CA LEU A 15 30.35 -36.74 -24.99
C LEU A 15 29.57 -36.48 -23.70
N ALA A 16 30.12 -36.82 -22.53
CA ALA A 16 29.52 -36.48 -21.23
C ALA A 16 29.64 -34.99 -20.87
N ILE A 17 30.65 -34.28 -21.40
CA ILE A 17 30.83 -32.83 -21.19
C ILE A 17 29.98 -32.01 -22.18
N PHE A 18 29.62 -32.60 -23.34
CA PHE A 18 28.72 -32.02 -24.34
C PHE A 18 27.26 -32.47 -24.25
N SER A 19 26.90 -33.28 -23.25
CA SER A 19 25.51 -33.32 -22.82
C SER A 19 25.22 -31.94 -22.23
N CYS A 20 24.64 -31.06 -23.04
CA CYS A 20 23.92 -29.90 -22.55
C CYS A 20 23.16 -30.38 -21.32
N LYS A 21 23.57 -29.90 -20.14
CA LYS A 21 22.57 -29.64 -19.14
C LYS A 21 21.60 -28.74 -19.88
N GLU A 22 20.45 -29.29 -20.28
CA GLU A 22 19.25 -28.50 -20.14
C GLU A 22 19.36 -27.98 -18.72
N GLU A 23 19.83 -26.74 -18.57
CA GLU A 23 19.31 -25.92 -17.51
C GLU A 23 17.82 -26.21 -17.60
N ASN A 24 17.29 -26.86 -16.57
CA ASN A 24 15.88 -26.71 -16.26
C ASN A 24 15.72 -25.20 -16.13
N SER A 25 15.54 -24.51 -17.24
CA SER A 25 14.95 -23.20 -17.29
C SER A 25 13.55 -23.52 -16.81
N GLU A 26 13.36 -23.46 -15.49
CA GLU A 26 12.03 -23.24 -14.95
C GLU A 26 11.46 -22.14 -15.84
N LYS A 27 10.50 -22.50 -16.69
CA LYS A 27 9.85 -21.52 -17.56
C LYS A 27 9.41 -20.41 -16.63
N LYS A 28 10.06 -19.24 -16.73
CA LYS A 28 9.73 -18.07 -15.91
C LYS A 28 8.22 -17.95 -15.95
N LYS A 29 7.57 -18.14 -14.80
CA LYS A 29 6.11 -18.16 -14.74
C LYS A 29 5.64 -16.74 -15.03
N LEU A 30 5.12 -16.51 -16.23
CA LEU A 30 4.59 -15.22 -16.63
C LEU A 30 3.28 -14.95 -15.88
N ILE A 31 3.19 -13.78 -15.28
CA ILE A 31 2.00 -13.26 -14.63
C ILE A 31 1.13 -12.69 -15.72
N THR A 32 -0.11 -13.17 -15.82
CA THR A 32 -1.04 -12.72 -16.86
C THR A 32 -2.17 -11.93 -16.23
N ILE A 33 -2.29 -10.65 -16.63
CA ILE A 33 -3.42 -9.79 -16.29
C ILE A 33 -4.19 -9.57 -17.57
N SER A 34 -5.39 -10.11 -17.66
CA SER A 34 -6.20 -10.08 -18.87
C SER A 34 -7.61 -9.63 -18.58
N GLY A 35 -8.33 -9.24 -19.61
CA GLY A 35 -9.71 -8.83 -19.40
C GLY A 35 -10.45 -8.39 -20.64
N LYS A 36 -11.67 -7.93 -20.43
CA LYS A 36 -12.51 -7.29 -21.45
C LYS A 36 -12.89 -5.90 -20.99
N LEU A 37 -12.38 -4.88 -21.67
CA LEU A 37 -12.84 -3.50 -21.57
C LEU A 37 -14.09 -3.34 -22.44
N ILE A 38 -15.20 -3.01 -21.80
CA ILE A 38 -16.47 -2.68 -22.41
C ILE A 38 -16.51 -1.15 -22.51
N SER A 39 -16.11 -0.63 -23.66
CA SER A 39 -16.04 0.80 -23.96
C SER A 39 -16.63 1.06 -25.35
N SER A 40 -17.07 2.29 -25.60
CA SER A 40 -17.58 2.73 -26.90
C SER A 40 -16.48 3.05 -27.92
N GLU A 41 -15.21 3.10 -27.48
CA GLU A 41 -14.06 3.48 -28.31
C GLU A 41 -12.88 2.53 -28.08
N SER A 42 -12.01 2.38 -29.08
CA SER A 42 -10.72 1.69 -28.90
C SER A 42 -9.82 2.52 -28.00
N LYS A 43 -9.22 1.90 -26.99
CA LYS A 43 -8.41 2.57 -25.98
C LYS A 43 -7.12 1.80 -25.70
N ILE A 44 -6.14 2.51 -25.17
CA ILE A 44 -4.99 1.91 -24.52
C ILE A 44 -5.37 1.67 -23.05
N VAL A 45 -5.05 0.50 -22.52
CA VAL A 45 -5.07 0.23 -21.08
C VAL A 45 -3.65 0.32 -20.56
N TYR A 46 -3.46 1.13 -19.54
CA TYR A 46 -2.20 1.28 -18.81
C TYR A 46 -2.27 0.45 -17.53
N LEU A 47 -1.23 -0.33 -17.29
CA LEU A 47 -0.98 -0.95 -16.00
C LEU A 47 0.00 -0.07 -15.22
N LYS A 48 -0.43 0.38 -14.04
CA LYS A 48 0.35 1.28 -13.19
C LYS A 48 0.70 0.58 -11.88
N MET A 49 1.87 0.83 -11.34
CA MET A 49 2.20 0.45 -9.97
C MET A 49 1.73 1.53 -9.00
N ILE A 50 1.34 1.10 -7.81
CA ILE A 50 1.11 2.00 -6.68
C ILE A 50 2.15 1.67 -5.60
N ASP A 51 2.94 2.69 -5.26
CA ASP A 51 3.90 2.72 -4.16
C ASP A 51 3.75 4.08 -3.44
N ASN A 52 3.08 4.04 -2.29
CA ASN A 52 2.84 5.23 -1.49
C ASN A 52 4.10 5.78 -0.79
N PHE A 53 5.21 5.02 -0.78
CA PHE A 53 6.52 5.50 -0.33
C PHE A 53 7.43 5.97 -1.48
N ASP A 54 6.98 5.87 -2.74
CA ASP A 54 7.69 6.39 -3.91
C ASP A 54 6.76 7.25 -4.81
N TYR A 55 5.78 7.93 -4.20
CA TYR A 55 4.78 8.70 -4.96
C TYR A 55 5.35 9.89 -5.75
N LEU A 56 6.62 10.24 -5.57
CA LEU A 56 7.32 11.25 -6.38
C LEU A 56 7.90 10.68 -7.69
N THR A 57 7.88 9.37 -7.89
CA THR A 57 8.38 8.74 -9.12
C THR A 57 7.51 9.07 -10.33
N ASP A 58 8.15 9.20 -11.49
CA ASP A 58 7.47 9.25 -12.79
C ASP A 58 7.45 7.87 -13.47
N ASN A 59 8.17 6.88 -12.91
CA ASN A 59 8.24 5.51 -13.42
C ASN A 59 7.11 4.64 -12.86
N TYR A 60 5.87 5.13 -12.86
CA TYR A 60 4.72 4.42 -12.31
C TYR A 60 4.00 3.55 -13.35
N ILE A 61 4.26 3.72 -14.65
CA ILE A 61 3.69 2.86 -15.70
C ILE A 61 4.53 1.59 -15.78
N VAL A 62 3.92 0.45 -15.51
CA VAL A 62 4.55 -0.86 -15.62
C VAL A 62 4.54 -1.33 -17.07
N ASP A 63 3.39 -1.23 -17.72
CA ASP A 63 3.18 -1.63 -19.10
C ASP A 63 1.92 -0.95 -19.69
N SER A 64 1.72 -1.04 -21.01
CA SER A 64 0.52 -0.58 -21.69
C SER A 64 0.16 -1.50 -22.85
N THR A 65 -1.13 -1.72 -23.08
CA THR A 65 -1.60 -2.60 -24.14
C THR A 65 -2.81 -2.00 -24.87
N LEU A 66 -2.94 -2.33 -26.15
CA LEU A 66 -4.09 -1.92 -26.95
C LEU A 66 -5.28 -2.83 -26.67
N VAL A 67 -6.46 -2.22 -26.53
CA VAL A 67 -7.72 -2.96 -26.47
C VAL A 67 -8.11 -3.37 -27.88
N SER A 68 -8.19 -4.68 -28.10
CA SER A 68 -8.61 -5.25 -29.38
C SER A 68 -10.08 -4.90 -29.71
N SER A 69 -10.49 -5.15 -30.95
CA SER A 69 -11.84 -4.81 -31.46
C SER A 69 -12.98 -5.48 -30.69
N ASN A 70 -12.73 -6.59 -30.02
CA ASN A 70 -13.72 -7.28 -29.19
C ASN A 70 -13.67 -6.86 -27.71
N GLY A 71 -12.89 -5.83 -27.37
CA GLY A 71 -12.70 -5.31 -26.02
C GLY A 71 -11.60 -6.03 -25.23
N HIS A 72 -10.93 -7.05 -25.78
CA HIS A 72 -9.94 -7.82 -25.03
C HIS A 72 -8.61 -7.07 -24.87
N PHE A 73 -8.01 -7.17 -23.68
CA PHE A 73 -6.66 -6.72 -23.37
C PHE A 73 -5.90 -7.79 -22.56
N GLU A 74 -4.58 -7.79 -22.68
CA GLU A 74 -3.69 -8.71 -21.97
C GLU A 74 -2.34 -8.05 -21.68
N PHE A 75 -1.84 -8.29 -20.47
CA PHE A 75 -0.48 -8.03 -20.02
C PHE A 75 0.20 -9.35 -19.67
N LYS A 76 1.47 -9.49 -20.04
CA LYS A 76 2.33 -10.62 -19.69
C LYS A 76 3.60 -10.09 -19.03
N ILE A 77 3.73 -10.32 -17.73
CA ILE A 77 4.74 -9.68 -16.90
C ILE A 77 5.63 -10.76 -16.29
N GLU A 78 6.95 -10.60 -16.37
CA GLU A 78 7.90 -11.52 -15.75
C GLU A 78 7.93 -11.36 -14.22
N HIS A 79 7.96 -10.12 -13.74
CA HIS A 79 8.05 -9.79 -12.32
C HIS A 79 7.23 -8.54 -12.02
N LEU A 80 6.40 -8.59 -10.97
CA LEU A 80 5.67 -7.41 -10.54
C LEU A 80 6.59 -6.44 -9.80
N PRO A 81 6.60 -5.15 -10.15
CA PRO A 81 7.37 -4.14 -9.43
C PRO A 81 6.75 -3.79 -8.07
N SER A 82 5.45 -4.06 -7.90
CA SER A 82 4.69 -3.87 -6.65
C SER A 82 3.57 -4.90 -6.58
N ASN A 83 3.16 -5.27 -5.36
CA ASN A 83 1.96 -6.08 -5.17
C ASN A 83 0.68 -5.26 -5.46
N LEU A 84 0.73 -3.94 -5.37
CA LEU A 84 -0.41 -3.05 -5.60
C LEU A 84 -0.29 -2.38 -6.97
N LEU A 85 -1.29 -2.60 -7.83
CA LEU A 85 -1.33 -2.12 -9.21
C LEU A 85 -2.68 -1.44 -9.48
N SER A 86 -2.74 -0.56 -10.47
CA SER A 86 -4.02 -0.07 -11.01
C SER A 86 -4.10 -0.16 -12.53
N LEU A 87 -5.33 -0.24 -13.04
CA LEU A 87 -5.63 -0.13 -14.47
C LEU A 87 -6.30 1.21 -14.77
N SER A 88 -5.91 1.83 -15.88
CA SER A 88 -6.51 3.07 -16.35
C SER A 88 -6.52 3.15 -17.87
N THR A 89 -7.52 3.83 -18.44
CA THR A 89 -7.56 4.13 -19.89
C THR A 89 -6.86 5.44 -20.23
N LYS A 90 -6.28 6.12 -19.23
CA LYS A 90 -5.59 7.40 -19.39
C LYS A 90 -4.22 7.37 -18.74
N ASN A 91 -3.28 8.05 -19.38
CA ASN A 91 -1.95 8.27 -18.85
C ASN A 91 -1.94 9.46 -17.88
N TYR A 92 -2.30 9.21 -16.63
CA TYR A 92 -2.11 10.12 -15.50
C TYR A 92 -1.53 9.36 -14.31
N GLN A 93 -0.86 10.07 -13.40
CA GLN A 93 -0.30 9.49 -12.16
C GLN A 93 -1.39 8.85 -11.29
N PRO A 94 -1.11 7.77 -10.55
CA PRO A 94 -2.07 7.21 -9.59
C PRO A 94 -2.71 8.29 -8.72
N ALA A 95 -4.01 8.18 -8.45
CA ALA A 95 -4.75 9.24 -7.76
C ALA A 95 -4.18 9.54 -6.36
N SER A 96 -3.68 8.52 -5.65
CA SER A 96 -3.00 8.70 -4.36
C SER A 96 -1.74 9.57 -4.46
N TYR A 97 -0.98 9.47 -5.56
CA TYR A 97 0.26 10.24 -5.73
C TYR A 97 -0.02 11.73 -5.89
N ILE A 98 -1.05 12.06 -6.68
CA ILE A 98 -1.44 13.45 -6.94
C ILE A 98 -1.77 14.13 -5.61
N VAL A 99 -2.54 13.46 -4.75
CA VAL A 99 -2.96 14.04 -3.47
C VAL A 99 -1.79 14.15 -2.48
N LEU A 100 -0.93 13.14 -2.40
CA LEU A 100 0.28 13.18 -1.59
C LEU A 100 1.20 14.36 -1.93
N ARG A 101 1.26 14.74 -3.21
CA ARG A 101 2.04 15.89 -3.67
C ARG A 101 1.36 17.24 -3.39
N GLN A 102 0.05 17.33 -3.59
CA GLN A 102 -0.65 18.62 -3.65
C GLN A 102 -1.20 19.10 -2.30
N ALA A 103 -1.66 18.19 -1.45
CA ALA A 103 -2.31 18.54 -0.18
C ALA A 103 -1.91 17.58 0.95
N PRO A 104 -0.60 17.45 1.26
CA PRO A 104 -0.13 16.52 2.28
C PRO A 104 -0.77 16.78 3.66
N ASP A 105 -1.04 18.04 3.99
CA ASP A 105 -1.67 18.48 5.23
C ASP A 105 -3.08 17.92 5.44
N LYS A 106 -3.92 17.98 4.41
CA LYS A 106 -5.29 17.46 4.45
C LYS A 106 -5.34 15.93 4.44
N TYR A 107 -4.26 15.29 4.02
CA TYR A 107 -4.28 13.90 3.60
C TYR A 107 -3.69 12.94 4.62
N TYR A 108 -2.55 13.29 5.21
CA TYR A 108 -1.97 12.50 6.30
C TYR A 108 -2.95 12.37 7.50
N TYR A 109 -3.90 13.30 7.61
CA TYR A 109 -4.82 13.45 8.73
C TYR A 109 -6.31 13.39 8.30
N GLY A 110 -6.60 12.88 7.09
CA GLY A 110 -7.97 12.73 6.56
C GLY A 110 -8.32 11.28 6.21
N SER A 111 -9.62 10.93 6.21
CA SER A 111 -10.11 9.65 5.66
C SER A 111 -10.19 9.75 4.13
N CYS A 112 -9.70 8.73 3.44
CA CYS A 112 -9.32 8.85 2.03
C CYS A 112 -9.65 7.60 1.21
N ALA A 113 -10.69 6.90 1.61
CA ALA A 113 -11.33 5.77 0.91
C ALA A 113 -11.36 5.88 -0.62
N ARG A 114 -11.62 7.08 -1.12
CA ARG A 114 -12.01 7.33 -2.52
C ARG A 114 -10.89 7.15 -3.55
N PHE A 115 -9.61 7.09 -3.16
CA PHE A 115 -8.51 7.01 -4.12
C PHE A 115 -8.44 5.67 -4.84
N PHE A 116 -8.49 4.58 -4.08
CA PHE A 116 -8.51 3.21 -4.62
C PHE A 116 -9.86 2.82 -5.18
N ALA A 117 -10.89 3.59 -4.84
CA ALA A 117 -12.24 3.37 -5.29
C ALA A 117 -12.41 3.86 -6.76
N SER A 118 -11.77 4.99 -7.12
CA SER A 118 -11.93 5.59 -8.45
C SER A 118 -11.27 4.83 -9.62
N GLU A 119 -10.25 4.01 -9.33
CA GLU A 119 -9.54 3.22 -10.32
C GLU A 119 -9.60 1.72 -9.98
N PRO A 120 -9.76 0.86 -10.98
CA PRO A 120 -9.45 -0.57 -10.88
C PRO A 120 -8.13 -0.84 -10.17
N THR A 121 -8.16 -1.27 -8.92
CA THR A 121 -6.95 -1.56 -8.14
C THR A 121 -6.83 -3.07 -7.93
N LEU A 122 -5.61 -3.59 -8.07
CA LEU A 122 -5.29 -5.01 -7.97
C LEU A 122 -4.20 -5.23 -6.92
N TYR A 123 -4.42 -6.16 -6.00
CA TYR A 123 -3.38 -6.72 -5.15
C TYR A 123 -2.96 -8.10 -5.65
N LEU A 124 -1.77 -8.22 -6.24
CA LEU A 124 -1.26 -9.45 -6.87
C LEU A 124 0.08 -9.88 -6.28
N SER A 125 0.29 -11.19 -6.20
CA SER A 125 1.57 -11.83 -5.95
C SER A 125 2.23 -12.27 -7.26
N ASN A 126 3.53 -12.59 -7.21
CA ASN A 126 4.30 -13.01 -8.38
C ASN A 126 3.86 -14.36 -8.99
N THR A 127 2.84 -15.01 -8.42
CA THR A 127 2.31 -16.30 -8.89
C THR A 127 0.90 -16.22 -9.48
N ASP A 128 0.28 -15.03 -9.45
CA ASP A 128 -1.14 -14.88 -9.73
C ASP A 128 -1.43 -14.72 -11.23
N SER A 129 -2.69 -14.97 -11.59
CA SER A 129 -3.24 -14.61 -12.90
C SER A 129 -4.67 -14.15 -12.70
N VAL A 130 -5.03 -13.07 -13.38
CA VAL A 130 -6.30 -12.38 -13.16
C VAL A 130 -7.01 -12.13 -14.50
N ASN A 131 -8.32 -12.35 -14.47
CA ASN A 131 -9.22 -12.03 -15.57
C ASN A 131 -10.30 -11.05 -15.09
N ILE A 132 -10.44 -9.93 -15.80
CA ILE A 132 -11.19 -8.74 -15.38
C ILE A 132 -12.20 -8.37 -16.47
N GLU A 133 -13.47 -8.23 -16.13
CA GLU A 133 -14.41 -7.49 -16.99
C GLU A 133 -14.52 -6.06 -16.47
N TRP A 134 -14.28 -5.07 -17.33
CA TRP A 134 -14.24 -3.66 -16.97
C TRP A 134 -15.19 -2.82 -17.84
N PHE A 135 -16.16 -2.15 -17.22
CA PHE A 135 -17.15 -1.29 -17.85
C PHE A 135 -16.72 0.18 -17.79
N ASP A 136 -16.07 0.66 -18.85
CA ASP A 136 -15.66 2.05 -18.98
C ASP A 136 -16.92 2.95 -18.92
N ASN A 137 -16.96 3.92 -18.01
CA ASN A 137 -18.04 4.92 -17.79
C ASN A 137 -19.11 4.66 -16.70
N LYS A 138 -18.98 3.67 -15.80
CA LYS A 138 -19.96 3.47 -14.68
C LYS A 138 -19.44 3.78 -13.27
N GLY A 139 -18.27 4.40 -13.12
CA GLY A 139 -17.66 4.65 -11.82
C GLY A 139 -17.23 3.36 -11.11
N LEU A 140 -17.24 3.42 -9.77
CA LEU A 140 -16.74 2.44 -8.77
C LEU A 140 -17.09 0.97 -9.05
N ASP A 141 -18.25 0.71 -9.66
CA ASP A 141 -18.82 -0.63 -9.79
C ASP A 141 -18.55 -1.32 -11.13
N SER A 142 -17.59 -0.80 -11.88
CA SER A 142 -17.37 -1.22 -13.26
C SER A 142 -16.53 -2.48 -13.42
N ILE A 143 -16.06 -3.15 -12.36
CA ILE A 143 -15.27 -4.37 -12.50
C ILE A 143 -15.94 -5.62 -11.94
N VAL A 144 -15.89 -6.69 -12.72
CA VAL A 144 -16.24 -8.05 -12.28
C VAL A 144 -15.01 -8.94 -12.42
N HIS A 145 -14.63 -9.59 -11.33
CA HIS A 145 -13.54 -10.56 -11.33
C HIS A 145 -14.08 -11.98 -11.37
N LYS A 146 -13.54 -12.82 -12.27
CA LYS A 146 -14.02 -14.20 -12.50
C LYS A 146 -13.18 -15.31 -11.85
N THR A 147 -12.06 -14.98 -11.21
CA THR A 147 -11.12 -15.97 -10.62
C THR A 147 -11.11 -15.92 -9.09
N SER A 148 -10.49 -16.88 -8.41
CA SER A 148 -10.27 -16.84 -6.96
C SER A 148 -9.47 -15.63 -6.51
N VAL A 149 -8.49 -15.20 -7.31
CA VAL A 149 -7.78 -13.91 -7.10
C VAL A 149 -8.76 -12.74 -7.19
N GLY A 150 -9.83 -12.88 -7.96
CA GLY A 150 -10.96 -11.97 -7.97
C GLY A 150 -11.66 -11.80 -6.62
N LYS A 151 -11.67 -12.81 -5.75
CA LYS A 151 -12.22 -12.69 -4.38
C LYS A 151 -11.48 -11.59 -3.60
N ASN A 152 -10.15 -11.60 -3.65
CA ASN A 152 -9.32 -10.61 -2.95
C ASN A 152 -9.56 -9.19 -3.50
N GLN A 153 -9.67 -9.04 -4.81
CA GLN A 153 -9.96 -7.73 -5.40
C GLN A 153 -11.36 -7.23 -5.03
N ASN A 154 -12.35 -8.12 -4.98
CA ASN A 154 -13.70 -7.79 -4.51
C ASN A 154 -13.70 -7.37 -3.04
N ILE A 155 -12.96 -8.05 -2.17
CA ILE A 155 -12.80 -7.67 -0.75
C ILE A 155 -12.22 -6.26 -0.64
N MET A 156 -11.10 -6.01 -1.33
CA MET A 156 -10.42 -4.70 -1.30
C MET A 156 -11.34 -3.58 -1.82
N ARG A 157 -12.04 -3.81 -2.94
CA ARG A 157 -13.01 -2.85 -3.47
C ARG A 157 -14.16 -2.62 -2.52
N ASN A 158 -14.75 -3.68 -1.96
CA ASN A 158 -15.85 -3.55 -1.01
C ASN A 158 -15.42 -2.76 0.22
N TYR A 159 -14.21 -2.96 0.72
CA TYR A 159 -13.65 -2.15 1.81
C TYR A 159 -13.58 -0.67 1.41
N TYR A 160 -12.85 -0.32 0.34
CA TYR A 160 -12.66 1.08 -0.04
C TYR A 160 -13.93 1.81 -0.51
N SER A 161 -14.91 1.08 -1.04
CA SER A 161 -16.21 1.66 -1.42
C SER A 161 -17.12 1.93 -0.22
N ASN A 162 -16.93 1.23 0.91
CA ASN A 162 -17.82 1.31 2.08
C ASN A 162 -17.21 2.04 3.27
N ILE A 163 -15.89 2.22 3.33
CA ILE A 163 -15.31 3.05 4.39
C ILE A 163 -15.77 4.49 4.23
N SER A 164 -16.48 4.96 5.25
CA SER A 164 -17.01 6.31 5.33
C SER A 164 -15.88 7.32 5.61
N ASP A 165 -16.05 8.58 5.16
CA ASP A 165 -15.12 9.67 5.51
C ASP A 165 -15.06 9.87 7.04
N ASN A 166 -16.08 9.40 7.77
CA ASN A 166 -16.16 9.33 9.23
C ASN A 166 -15.88 7.89 9.67
N VAL A 167 -14.62 7.58 9.90
CA VAL A 167 -14.24 6.34 10.59
C VAL A 167 -14.75 6.46 12.02
N ALA A 168 -15.64 5.55 12.40
CA ALA A 168 -16.46 5.54 13.62
C ALA A 168 -17.62 6.55 13.64
N GLY A 169 -18.84 6.03 13.47
CA GLY A 169 -20.10 6.76 13.64
C GLY A 169 -20.33 7.30 15.06
N ASP A 170 -19.42 6.99 15.99
CA ASP A 170 -19.47 7.39 17.40
C ASP A 170 -18.48 8.51 17.77
N LEU A 171 -17.64 8.97 16.85
CA LEU A 171 -16.66 10.03 17.09
C LEU A 171 -17.27 11.41 16.83
N ASP A 172 -18.33 11.73 17.58
CA ASP A 172 -18.95 13.06 17.57
C ASP A 172 -17.94 14.12 18.08
N ARG A 173 -17.76 15.18 17.31
CA ARG A 173 -16.93 16.33 17.67
C ARG A 173 -17.67 17.33 18.54
N GLU A 174 -18.98 17.45 18.37
CA GLU A 174 -19.81 18.42 19.08
C GLU A 174 -20.15 17.92 20.49
N ASN A 175 -20.38 16.62 20.65
CA ASN A 175 -20.66 15.98 21.93
C ASN A 175 -19.67 14.82 22.19
N PRO A 176 -18.39 15.13 22.49
CA PRO A 176 -17.36 14.12 22.54
C PRO A 176 -17.54 13.17 23.73
N LEU A 177 -17.46 11.87 23.45
CA LEU A 177 -17.35 10.81 24.45
C LEU A 177 -16.02 10.91 25.21
N ASP A 178 -15.96 10.32 26.41
CA ASP A 178 -14.67 10.11 27.09
C ASP A 178 -13.69 9.36 26.17
N SER A 179 -12.44 9.82 26.16
CA SER A 179 -11.41 9.30 25.27
C SER A 179 -11.17 7.79 25.35
N GLN A 180 -11.30 7.18 26.54
CA GLN A 180 -11.11 5.74 26.69
C GLN A 180 -12.34 4.96 26.18
N ILE A 181 -13.54 5.50 26.40
CA ILE A 181 -14.78 4.92 25.87
C ILE A 181 -14.76 4.96 24.33
N ALA A 182 -14.45 6.12 23.76
CA ALA A 182 -14.32 6.28 22.31
C ALA A 182 -13.28 5.32 21.71
N TRP A 183 -12.13 5.15 22.38
CA TRP A 183 -11.11 4.20 21.94
C TRP A 183 -11.60 2.75 21.94
N ASN A 184 -12.32 2.35 23.00
CA ASN A 184 -12.88 1.00 23.08
C ASN A 184 -13.92 0.74 21.98
N ASN A 185 -14.71 1.75 21.60
CA ASN A 185 -15.65 1.65 20.48
C ASN A 185 -14.89 1.49 19.15
N VAL A 186 -13.84 2.28 18.92
CA VAL A 186 -13.00 2.13 17.72
C VAL A 186 -12.36 0.75 17.63
N LEU A 187 -11.90 0.18 18.75
CA LEU A 187 -11.38 -1.19 18.77
C LEU A 187 -12.46 -2.24 18.46
N LYS A 188 -13.71 -2.00 18.86
CA LYS A 188 -14.85 -2.87 18.55
C LYS A 188 -15.18 -2.80 17.06
N ASP A 189 -15.32 -1.61 16.50
CA ASP A 189 -15.60 -1.39 15.08
C ASP A 189 -14.51 -2.00 14.20
N GLN A 190 -13.24 -1.81 14.57
CA GLN A 190 -12.11 -2.43 13.91
C GLN A 190 -12.23 -3.97 13.88
N GLN A 191 -12.64 -4.58 14.98
CA GLN A 191 -12.79 -6.04 15.04
C GLN A 191 -13.98 -6.52 14.21
N GLU A 192 -15.08 -5.77 14.17
CA GLU A 192 -16.23 -6.05 13.31
C GLU A 192 -15.86 -5.96 11.83
N ASP A 193 -15.10 -4.93 11.43
CA ASP A 193 -14.57 -4.79 10.08
C ASP A 193 -13.71 -6.01 9.70
N LEU A 194 -12.73 -6.38 10.55
CA LEU A 194 -11.86 -7.53 10.30
C LEU A 194 -12.65 -8.84 10.12
N ILE A 195 -13.68 -9.06 10.93
CA ILE A 195 -14.57 -10.22 10.82
C ILE A 195 -15.37 -10.17 9.51
N SER A 196 -15.94 -9.01 9.17
CA SER A 196 -16.77 -8.84 7.97
C SER A 196 -16.00 -9.12 6.66
N PHE A 197 -14.70 -8.84 6.65
CA PHE A 197 -13.81 -9.08 5.50
C PHE A 197 -13.06 -10.42 5.58
N ASP A 198 -13.37 -11.29 6.55
CA ASP A 198 -12.75 -12.62 6.72
C ASP A 198 -11.21 -12.55 6.86
N ILE A 199 -10.71 -11.53 7.56
CA ILE A 199 -9.28 -11.30 7.77
C ILE A 199 -8.85 -11.92 9.10
N SER A 200 -8.25 -13.12 9.04
CA SER A 200 -7.79 -13.88 10.21
C SER A 200 -6.26 -13.84 10.38
N GLY A 201 -5.79 -12.80 11.09
CA GLY A 201 -4.39 -12.67 11.51
C GLY A 201 -3.38 -12.42 10.38
N ILE A 202 -2.13 -12.14 10.77
CA ILE A 202 -1.03 -11.81 9.86
C ILE A 202 -0.11 -13.03 9.74
N LYS A 203 0.11 -13.52 8.51
CA LYS A 203 1.03 -14.64 8.24
C LYS A 203 2.31 -14.21 7.52
N ASP A 204 2.22 -13.25 6.60
CA ASP A 204 3.34 -12.74 5.80
C ASP A 204 3.17 -11.22 5.59
N ALA A 205 4.29 -10.48 5.68
CA ALA A 205 4.32 -9.04 5.54
C ALA A 205 3.71 -8.53 4.22
N ASN A 206 3.88 -9.28 3.13
CA ASN A 206 3.45 -8.91 1.78
C ASN A 206 2.22 -9.70 1.32
N SER A 207 1.48 -10.35 2.23
CA SER A 207 0.24 -11.04 1.86
C SER A 207 -0.92 -10.06 1.68
N PHE A 208 -1.94 -10.51 0.95
CA PHE A 208 -3.20 -9.77 0.79
C PHE A 208 -3.90 -9.57 2.14
N GLU A 209 -3.92 -10.60 2.98
CA GLU A 209 -4.53 -10.54 4.31
C GLU A 209 -3.82 -9.49 5.17
N ASN A 210 -2.49 -9.41 5.12
CA ASN A 210 -1.77 -8.37 5.84
C ASN A 210 -2.00 -6.97 5.26
N TYR A 211 -2.15 -6.86 3.94
CA TYR A 211 -2.54 -5.59 3.31
C TYR A 211 -3.88 -5.11 3.86
N MET A 212 -4.92 -5.96 3.80
CA MET A 212 -6.25 -5.61 4.31
C MET A 212 -6.25 -5.36 5.82
N TYR A 213 -5.52 -6.16 6.59
CA TYR A 213 -5.34 -5.94 8.03
C TYR A 213 -4.73 -4.57 8.31
N SER A 214 -3.65 -4.22 7.61
CA SER A 214 -2.97 -2.93 7.79
C SER A 214 -3.89 -1.76 7.43
N GLU A 215 -4.64 -1.86 6.34
CA GLU A 215 -5.62 -0.84 5.95
C GLU A 215 -6.72 -0.67 7.00
N ILE A 216 -7.38 -1.75 7.43
CA ILE A 216 -8.50 -1.70 8.38
C ILE A 216 -8.05 -1.17 9.74
N VAL A 217 -6.98 -1.73 10.29
CA VAL A 217 -6.50 -1.36 11.63
C VAL A 217 -6.01 0.07 11.64
N LEU A 218 -5.15 0.45 10.70
CA LEU A 218 -4.54 1.78 10.70
C LEU A 218 -5.54 2.87 10.28
N ASN A 219 -6.52 2.58 9.43
CA ASN A 219 -7.61 3.52 9.15
C ASN A 219 -8.38 3.89 10.43
N ASN A 220 -8.75 2.88 11.24
CA ASN A 220 -9.43 3.07 12.52
C ASN A 220 -8.56 3.85 13.53
N LEU A 221 -7.27 3.52 13.64
CA LEU A 221 -6.33 4.25 14.49
C LEU A 221 -6.16 5.71 14.05
N ASN A 222 -5.97 5.95 12.74
CA ASN A 222 -5.84 7.30 12.19
C ASN A 222 -7.13 8.10 12.40
N GLY A 223 -8.30 7.49 12.22
CA GLY A 223 -9.61 8.08 12.52
C GLY A 223 -9.73 8.55 13.97
N TYR A 224 -9.40 7.67 14.92
CA TYR A 224 -9.40 8.02 16.34
C TYR A 224 -8.42 9.15 16.66
N LEU A 225 -7.18 9.07 16.15
CA LEU A 225 -6.18 10.11 16.40
C LEU A 225 -6.59 11.47 15.84
N ASN A 226 -7.18 11.50 14.64
CA ASN A 226 -7.74 12.73 14.06
C ASN A 226 -8.78 13.35 15.00
N TRP A 227 -9.73 12.55 15.48
CA TRP A 227 -10.76 13.03 16.41
C TRP A 227 -10.17 13.47 17.76
N TYR A 228 -9.28 12.66 18.35
CA TYR A 228 -8.70 12.92 19.66
C TYR A 228 -7.84 14.19 19.67
N GLU A 229 -7.04 14.41 18.64
CA GLU A 229 -6.18 15.59 18.51
C GLU A 229 -6.98 16.88 18.29
N ASP A 230 -8.15 16.77 17.66
CA ASP A 230 -9.08 17.88 17.42
C ASP A 230 -9.88 18.21 18.70
N VAL A 231 -10.56 17.22 19.27
CA VAL A 231 -11.43 17.38 20.44
C VAL A 231 -10.65 17.65 21.73
N TYR A 232 -9.51 16.98 21.93
CA TYR A 232 -8.71 17.09 23.15
C TYR A 232 -7.40 17.85 22.92
N PHE A 233 -7.41 18.84 22.01
CA PHE A 233 -6.23 19.62 21.62
C PHE A 233 -5.42 20.12 22.83
N ASP A 234 -6.05 20.78 23.79
CA ASP A 234 -5.34 21.35 24.95
C ASP A 234 -4.64 20.28 25.81
N LYS A 235 -5.29 19.11 25.96
CA LYS A 235 -4.74 17.97 26.69
C LYS A 235 -3.54 17.37 25.94
N VAL A 236 -3.65 17.23 24.61
CA VAL A 236 -2.55 16.78 23.75
C VAL A 236 -1.39 17.76 23.82
N ASN A 237 -1.64 19.05 23.58
CA ASN A 237 -0.61 20.07 23.60
C ASN A 237 0.10 20.14 24.95
N SER A 238 -0.65 20.13 26.06
CA SER A 238 -0.08 20.09 27.41
C SER A 238 0.77 18.84 27.66
N ALA A 239 0.35 17.68 27.17
CA ALA A 239 1.10 16.44 27.31
C ALA A 239 2.41 16.47 26.51
N ILE A 240 2.39 17.04 25.29
CA ILE A 240 3.57 17.23 24.45
C ILE A 240 4.54 18.24 25.08
N GLU A 241 4.06 19.38 25.56
CA GLU A 241 4.88 20.42 26.22
C GLU A 241 5.57 19.89 27.48
N SER A 242 4.82 19.14 28.29
CA SER A 242 5.33 18.51 29.51
C SER A 242 6.11 17.21 29.26
N GLN A 243 6.22 16.77 28.00
CA GLN A 243 6.89 15.53 27.59
C GLN A 243 6.39 14.29 28.35
N ARG A 244 5.10 14.27 28.70
CA ARG A 244 4.48 13.10 29.33
C ARG A 244 4.41 11.97 28.32
N LYS A 245 5.15 10.90 28.60
CA LYS A 245 5.18 9.67 27.78
C LYS A 245 4.17 8.60 28.22
N THR A 246 3.30 8.93 29.16
CA THR A 246 2.30 8.01 29.71
C THR A 246 0.90 8.38 29.21
N GLY A 247 0.01 7.39 29.14
CA GLY A 247 -1.39 7.57 28.75
C GLY A 247 -1.71 7.12 27.32
N LEU A 248 -3.01 7.08 27.02
CA LEU A 248 -3.59 6.47 25.83
C LEU A 248 -2.99 6.99 24.51
N TYR A 249 -2.83 8.30 24.36
CA TYR A 249 -2.26 8.90 23.15
C TYR A 249 -0.86 8.36 22.81
N ASN A 250 0.01 8.23 23.82
CA ASN A 250 1.35 7.70 23.64
C ASN A 250 1.35 6.19 23.39
N GLN A 251 0.42 5.46 24.01
CA GLN A 251 0.24 4.02 23.82
C GLN A 251 -0.20 3.69 22.39
N ILE A 252 -1.06 4.51 21.77
CA ILE A 252 -1.47 4.29 20.37
C ILE A 252 -0.27 4.36 19.42
N PHE A 253 0.71 5.22 19.67
CA PHE A 253 1.91 5.28 18.84
C PHE A 253 2.87 4.08 19.03
N THR A 254 2.76 3.29 20.11
CA THR A 254 3.57 2.07 20.23
C THR A 254 3.12 0.99 19.25
N THR A 255 1.84 1.02 18.83
CA THR A 255 1.29 0.15 17.78
C THR A 255 2.10 0.22 16.48
N TYR A 256 2.80 1.32 16.21
CA TYR A 256 3.69 1.43 15.05
C TYR A 256 4.79 0.36 15.04
N ILE A 257 5.38 0.09 16.20
CA ILE A 257 6.55 -0.77 16.36
C ILE A 257 6.13 -2.23 16.60
N ASP A 258 4.99 -2.44 17.25
CA ASP A 258 4.57 -3.75 17.75
C ASP A 258 3.98 -4.68 16.67
N HIS A 259 3.83 -4.21 15.43
CA HIS A 259 3.08 -4.90 14.38
C HIS A 259 3.85 -5.00 13.05
N LEU A 260 3.58 -6.07 12.31
CA LEU A 260 4.13 -6.31 10.98
C LEU A 260 3.23 -5.69 9.91
N TRP A 261 3.35 -4.39 9.68
CA TRP A 261 2.54 -3.69 8.69
C TRP A 261 2.92 -4.02 7.25
N ASN A 262 1.92 -4.05 6.37
CA ASN A 262 2.14 -4.27 4.94
C ASN A 262 2.80 -3.03 4.31
N PRO A 263 3.94 -3.16 3.61
CA PRO A 263 4.69 -2.03 3.08
C PRO A 263 4.00 -1.30 1.91
N ASN A 264 2.95 -1.89 1.32
CA ASN A 264 2.14 -1.25 0.27
C ASN A 264 0.87 -0.58 0.84
N SER A 265 0.58 -0.78 2.13
CA SER A 265 -0.54 -0.14 2.80
C SER A 265 -0.40 1.38 2.75
N PHE A 266 -1.47 2.01 2.31
CA PHE A 266 -1.62 3.45 2.28
C PHE A 266 -1.75 4.03 3.69
N GLU A 267 -2.56 3.39 4.54
CA GLU A 267 -2.73 3.80 5.93
C GLU A 267 -1.45 3.62 6.76
N TYR A 268 -0.61 2.64 6.40
CA TYR A 268 0.71 2.50 7.01
C TYR A 268 1.68 3.62 6.65
N TYR A 269 1.64 4.09 5.40
CA TYR A 269 2.40 5.27 5.02
C TYR A 269 1.93 6.51 5.82
N LYS A 270 0.62 6.74 5.94
CA LYS A 270 0.05 7.82 6.78
C LYS A 270 0.46 7.70 8.24
N PHE A 271 0.37 6.50 8.79
CA PHE A 271 0.71 6.28 10.19
C PHE A 271 2.21 6.45 10.46
N THR A 272 3.07 6.11 9.48
CA THR A 272 4.51 6.41 9.54
C THR A 272 4.76 7.93 9.63
N GLU A 273 4.09 8.72 8.79
CA GLU A 273 4.19 10.18 8.85
C GLU A 273 3.71 10.72 10.21
N ARG A 274 2.57 10.24 10.72
CA ARG A 274 2.04 10.62 12.03
C ARG A 274 3.01 10.25 13.16
N PHE A 275 3.62 9.07 13.11
CA PHE A 275 4.60 8.62 14.09
C PHE A 275 5.85 9.53 14.10
N VAL A 276 6.37 9.87 12.92
CA VAL A 276 7.48 10.85 12.81
C VAL A 276 7.08 12.22 13.35
N ASN A 277 5.87 12.69 13.02
CA ASN A 277 5.34 13.96 13.51
C ASN A 277 5.20 13.98 15.05
N TYR A 278 4.72 12.89 15.65
CA TYR A 278 4.62 12.74 17.10
C TYR A 278 5.99 12.88 17.77
N HIS A 279 7.03 12.25 17.22
CA HIS A 279 8.40 12.39 17.75
C HIS A 279 9.01 13.79 17.52
N MET A 280 8.65 14.47 16.41
CA MET A 280 8.98 15.90 16.22
C MET A 280 8.31 16.76 17.30
N ASN A 281 7.02 16.54 17.57
CA ASN A 281 6.27 17.23 18.62
C ASN A 281 6.94 17.06 19.99
N LEU A 282 7.33 15.83 20.36
CA LEU A 282 8.02 15.55 21.62
C LEU A 282 9.39 16.25 21.73
N LYS A 283 10.17 16.27 20.65
CA LYS A 283 11.49 16.94 20.61
C LYS A 283 11.33 18.45 20.80
N ASN A 284 10.38 19.03 20.08
CA ASN A 284 10.16 20.47 20.02
C ASN A 284 9.22 21.01 21.10
N LYS A 285 8.64 20.13 21.94
CA LYS A 285 7.70 20.48 23.02
C LYS A 285 6.56 21.37 22.54
N SER A 286 6.04 21.09 21.35
CA SER A 286 4.97 21.88 20.76
C SER A 286 4.16 20.98 19.85
N PHE A 287 2.85 20.93 20.06
CA PHE A 287 1.95 20.15 19.21
C PHE A 287 1.66 20.93 17.93
N LYS A 288 2.30 20.50 16.85
CA LYS A 288 2.17 21.05 15.50
C LYS A 288 2.14 19.91 14.49
N ALA A 289 1.80 20.28 13.27
CA ALA A 289 1.94 19.38 12.14
C ALA A 289 3.18 19.76 11.32
N TYR A 290 4.24 18.98 11.46
CA TYR A 290 5.52 19.11 10.78
C TYR A 290 5.46 18.52 9.36
N TYR A 291 4.56 19.05 8.53
CA TYR A 291 4.36 18.58 7.16
C TYR A 291 5.58 18.81 6.26
N LYS A 292 6.20 19.99 6.40
CA LYS A 292 7.27 20.40 5.50
C LYS A 292 8.50 19.49 5.68
N PRO A 293 9.11 19.05 4.57
CA PRO A 293 10.35 18.30 4.64
C PRO A 293 11.44 19.18 5.27
N SER A 294 12.24 18.61 6.16
CA SER A 294 13.35 19.31 6.81
C SER A 294 14.44 18.34 7.23
N MET A 295 15.67 18.85 7.36
CA MET A 295 16.79 18.07 7.90
C MET A 295 16.51 17.58 9.33
N GLU A 296 15.83 18.40 10.14
CA GLU A 296 15.43 17.98 11.48
C GLU A 296 14.50 16.75 11.45
N LYS A 297 13.46 16.79 10.60
CA LYS A 297 12.53 15.66 10.42
C LYS A 297 13.25 14.41 9.94
N ARG A 298 14.21 14.58 9.04
CA ARG A 298 15.07 13.49 8.54
C ARG A 298 15.88 12.86 9.67
N GLU A 299 16.54 13.66 10.49
CA GLU A 299 17.32 13.19 11.63
C GLU A 299 16.47 12.45 12.68
N ILE A 300 15.24 12.91 12.91
CA ILE A 300 14.31 12.20 13.81
C ILE A 300 13.90 10.86 13.18
N ALA A 301 13.43 10.87 11.93
CA ALA A 301 12.98 9.68 11.23
C ALA A 301 14.08 8.60 11.17
N GLU A 302 15.33 9.00 10.95
CA GLU A 302 16.48 8.09 10.92
C GLU A 302 16.71 7.37 12.26
N LYS A 303 16.38 8.01 13.38
CA LYS A 303 16.55 7.47 14.73
C LYS A 303 15.41 6.54 15.15
N ILE A 304 14.17 6.87 14.78
CA ILE A 304 12.97 6.20 15.32
C ILE A 304 12.41 5.13 14.38
N LEU A 305 12.65 5.24 13.07
CA LEU A 305 12.20 4.26 12.10
C LEU A 305 13.26 3.17 11.95
N THR A 306 12.85 1.97 11.53
CA THR A 306 13.74 0.82 11.37
C THR A 306 13.50 0.08 10.04
N GLY A 307 14.50 -0.69 9.61
CA GLY A 307 14.40 -1.59 8.46
C GLY A 307 14.12 -0.90 7.12
N LYS A 308 13.49 -1.64 6.20
CA LYS A 308 13.20 -1.19 4.83
C LYS A 308 12.29 0.04 4.78
N ASN A 309 11.40 0.20 5.75
CA ASN A 309 10.50 1.35 5.79
C ASN A 309 11.23 2.64 6.17
N ARG A 310 12.23 2.57 7.05
CA ARG A 310 13.16 3.69 7.29
C ARG A 310 13.80 4.14 5.99
N GLU A 311 14.36 3.20 5.23
CA GLU A 311 15.07 3.52 3.98
C GLU A 311 14.14 4.18 2.95
N ARG A 312 12.94 3.62 2.77
CA ARG A 312 11.93 4.17 1.86
C ARG A 312 11.45 5.56 2.28
N TYR A 313 11.14 5.74 3.57
CA TYR A 313 10.69 7.03 4.12
C TYR A 313 11.79 8.10 4.02
N LEU A 314 13.03 7.77 4.37
CA LEU A 314 14.16 8.71 4.25
C LEU A 314 14.44 9.07 2.79
N SER A 315 14.34 8.11 1.87
CA SER A 315 14.51 8.36 0.43
C SER A 315 13.51 9.39 -0.09
N ILE A 316 12.22 9.24 0.23
CA ILE A 316 11.21 10.21 -0.21
C ILE A 316 11.39 11.56 0.46
N LEU A 317 11.72 11.59 1.76
CA LEU A 317 11.99 12.83 2.47
C LEU A 317 13.20 13.57 1.89
N ASP A 318 14.28 12.87 1.57
CA ASP A 318 15.49 13.44 0.95
C ASP A 318 15.17 14.07 -0.42
N ARG A 319 14.31 13.43 -1.20
CA ARG A 319 13.84 13.98 -2.49
C ARG A 319 12.96 15.21 -2.29
N GLN A 320 12.07 15.20 -1.30
CA GLN A 320 11.26 16.37 -0.97
C GLN A 320 12.12 17.55 -0.52
N ILE A 321 13.13 17.33 0.32
CA ILE A 321 14.06 18.39 0.77
C ILE A 321 14.77 19.02 -0.44
N LYS A 322 15.27 18.19 -1.36
CA LYS A 322 15.96 18.65 -2.58
C LYS A 322 15.07 19.41 -3.56
N ASN A 323 13.76 19.16 -3.56
CA ASN A 323 12.81 19.83 -4.45
C ASN A 323 12.21 21.11 -3.84
N VAL A 324 12.47 21.37 -2.55
CA VAL A 324 11.99 22.56 -1.81
C VAL A 324 13.08 23.61 -1.62
N LEU A 325 14.36 23.20 -1.70
CA LEU A 325 15.55 24.07 -1.79
C LEU A 325 15.92 24.31 -3.25
#